data_AF-A0A6C0BY26-F1
#
_entry.id   AF-A0A6C0BY26-F1
#
_cell.length_a   1.000
_cell.length_b   1.000
_cell.length_c   1.000
_cell.angle_alpha   90.00
_cell.angle_beta   90.00
_cell.angle_gamma   90.00
#
_symmetry.space_group_name_H-M   'P 1'
#
loop_
_entity.id
_entity.type
_entity.pdbx_description
1 polymer ?
#
loop_
_entity_poly.entity_id
_entity_poly.type
_entity_poly.pdbx_seq_one_letter_code
_entity_poly.pdbx_strand_id
1 'polypeptide(L)'
;MFKGVIVLYKVINFIYFMTSFYIHLYYKMVSRLFSTLSRHSIAVSEAAWDKMEEIIKTNADSRFIFSASGGGCSGFNYDLRLINKEKFENMHTLYNNKFKLTIMRKNNTELVIDPVSEILLTGTTVDYMTEDYKNGIFESKFIFTPDTELASSCGCGISFTPKD
;
A
#
# COMPACT_ATOMS: atom_id res chain seq x y z
N MET A 1 -4.98 -44.31 45.59
CA MET A 1 -4.95 -42.83 45.57
C MET A 1 -3.98 -42.27 44.51
N PHE A 2 -2.77 -42.81 44.33
CA PHE A 2 -1.74 -42.26 43.40
C PHE A 2 -2.04 -42.38 41.89
N LYS A 3 -2.77 -43.41 41.42
CA LYS A 3 -3.06 -43.58 39.98
C LYS A 3 -3.94 -42.46 39.40
N GLY A 4 -4.89 -41.94 40.17
CA GLY A 4 -5.80 -40.86 39.72
C GLY A 4 -5.08 -39.54 39.47
N VAL A 5 -4.08 -39.22 40.31
CA VAL A 5 -3.28 -37.98 40.19
C VAL A 5 -2.39 -38.00 38.93
N ILE A 6 -1.82 -39.16 38.59
CA ILE A 6 -0.98 -39.33 37.39
C ILE A 6 -1.81 -39.18 36.11
N VAL A 7 -3.03 -39.73 36.10
CA VAL A 7 -3.96 -39.59 34.96
C VAL A 7 -4.35 -38.12 34.78
N LEU A 8 -4.70 -37.43 35.86
CA LEU A 8 -5.05 -36.01 35.83
C LEU A 8 -3.88 -35.15 35.31
N TYR A 9 -2.66 -35.42 35.77
CA TYR A 9 -1.46 -34.70 35.33
C TYR A 9 -1.16 -34.91 33.84
N LYS A 10 -1.36 -36.13 33.31
CA LYS A 10 -1.23 -36.40 31.87
C LYS A 10 -2.29 -35.68 31.04
N VAL A 11 -3.54 -35.66 31.50
CA VAL A 11 -4.63 -34.95 30.82
C VAL A 11 -4.37 -33.44 30.81
N ILE A 12 -3.93 -32.87 31.92
CA ILE A 12 -3.58 -31.44 32.00
C ILE A 12 -2.43 -31.11 31.05
N ASN A 13 -1.32 -31.86 31.08
CA ASN A 13 -0.20 -31.60 30.16
C ASN A 13 -0.59 -31.77 28.69
N PHE A 14 -1.47 -32.74 28.38
CA PHE A 14 -1.99 -32.91 27.03
C PHE A 14 -2.85 -31.73 26.57
N ILE A 15 -3.70 -31.20 27.46
CA ILE A 15 -4.48 -29.99 27.18
C ILE A 15 -3.56 -28.78 26.99
N TYR A 16 -2.55 -28.58 27.84
CA TYR A 16 -1.54 -27.51 27.69
C TYR A 16 -0.75 -27.62 26.38
N PHE A 17 -0.36 -28.83 26.01
CA PHE A 17 0.33 -29.09 24.76
C PHE A 17 -0.57 -28.77 23.56
N MET A 18 -1.82 -29.20 23.60
CA MET A 18 -2.80 -28.89 22.54
C MET A 18 -3.08 -27.39 22.44
N THR A 19 -3.33 -26.69 23.55
CA THR A 19 -3.58 -25.24 23.50
C THR A 19 -2.36 -24.46 23.01
N SER A 20 -1.15 -24.81 23.47
CA SER A 20 0.10 -24.23 22.98
C SER A 20 0.30 -24.46 21.49
N PHE A 21 0.03 -25.68 21.01
CA PHE A 21 0.11 -26.03 19.59
C PHE A 21 -0.89 -25.25 18.74
N TYR A 22 -2.15 -25.15 19.17
CA TYR A 22 -3.17 -24.36 18.47
C TYR A 22 -2.83 -22.87 18.44
N ILE A 23 -2.32 -22.31 19.55
CA ILE A 23 -1.86 -20.91 19.61
C ILE A 23 -0.69 -20.68 18.65
N HIS A 24 0.27 -21.60 18.59
CA HIS A 24 1.40 -21.50 17.67
C HIS A 24 0.94 -21.57 16.20
N LEU A 25 0.03 -22.49 15.89
CA LEU A 25 -0.52 -22.64 14.54
C LEU A 25 -1.33 -21.40 14.14
N TYR A 26 -2.14 -20.87 15.04
CA TYR A 26 -2.88 -19.63 14.86
C TYR A 26 -1.93 -18.44 14.64
N TYR A 27 -0.88 -18.30 15.47
CA TYR A 27 0.10 -17.23 15.32
C TYR A 27 0.82 -17.32 13.98
N LYS A 28 1.20 -18.53 13.53
CA LYS A 28 1.86 -18.74 12.23
C LYS A 28 0.93 -18.45 11.05
N MET A 29 -0.36 -18.73 11.19
CA MET A 29 -1.38 -18.40 10.18
C MET A 29 -1.60 -16.88 10.11
N VAL A 30 -1.77 -16.22 11.26
CA VAL A 30 -1.96 -14.76 11.35
C VAL A 30 -0.70 -14.02 10.90
N SER A 31 0.50 -14.49 11.26
CA SER A 31 1.76 -13.88 10.82
C SER A 31 1.95 -14.01 9.31
N ARG A 32 1.55 -15.14 8.72
CA ARG A 32 1.57 -15.33 7.26
C ARG A 32 0.58 -14.39 6.59
N LEU A 33 -0.66 -14.34 7.07
CA LEU A 33 -1.69 -13.44 6.55
C LEU A 33 -1.22 -11.98 6.63
N PHE A 34 -0.67 -11.57 7.78
CA PHE A 34 -0.11 -10.24 7.98
C PHE A 34 1.07 -9.97 7.05
N SER A 35 1.98 -10.93 6.87
CA SER A 35 3.11 -10.77 5.95
C SER A 35 2.69 -10.67 4.49
N THR A 36 1.64 -11.39 4.08
CA THR A 36 1.10 -11.31 2.72
C THR A 36 0.37 -9.99 2.49
N LEU A 37 -0.40 -9.52 3.48
CA LEU A 37 -1.07 -8.21 3.43
C LEU A 37 -0.08 -7.05 3.47
N SER A 38 0.98 -7.14 4.27
CA SER A 38 2.02 -6.11 4.35
C SER A 38 2.93 -6.09 3.12
N ARG A 39 3.11 -7.23 2.45
CA ARG A 39 3.99 -7.33 1.28
C ARG A 39 3.46 -6.53 0.09
N HIS A 40 2.15 -6.35 -0.02
CA HIS A 40 1.51 -5.68 -1.14
C HIS A 40 0.99 -4.27 -0.79
N SER A 41 1.55 -3.59 0.20
CA SER A 41 1.16 -2.20 0.48
C SER A 41 1.62 -1.24 -0.63
N ILE A 42 0.89 -0.15 -0.85
CA ILE A 42 1.38 0.98 -1.63
C ILE A 42 2.57 1.60 -0.88
N ALA A 43 3.69 1.76 -1.56
CA ALA A 43 4.91 2.32 -1.00
C ALA A 43 5.25 3.66 -1.68
N VAL A 44 5.95 4.53 -0.97
CA VAL A 44 6.44 5.81 -1.50
C VAL A 44 7.90 5.95 -1.06
N SER A 45 8.79 6.19 -2.02
CA SER A 45 10.22 6.34 -1.74
C SER A 45 10.52 7.66 -1.01
N GLU A 46 11.70 7.74 -0.40
CA GLU A 46 12.18 8.98 0.21
C GLU A 46 12.27 10.12 -0.81
N ALA A 47 12.82 9.86 -2.00
CA ALA A 47 12.94 10.85 -3.06
C ALA A 47 11.58 11.37 -3.55
N ALA A 48 10.58 10.49 -3.66
CA ALA A 48 9.22 10.89 -4.02
C ALA A 48 8.58 11.78 -2.96
N TRP A 49 8.74 11.42 -1.69
CA TRP A 49 8.27 12.27 -0.60
C TRP A 49 8.92 13.64 -0.58
N ASP A 50 10.25 13.69 -0.73
CA ASP A 50 11.00 14.94 -0.70
C ASP A 50 10.53 15.86 -1.84
N LYS A 51 10.28 15.28 -3.03
CA LYS A 51 9.74 16.04 -4.15
C LYS A 51 8.30 16.49 -3.92
N MET A 52 7.44 15.65 -3.36
CA MET A 52 6.06 16.04 -3.03
C MET A 52 6.06 17.18 -2.00
N GLU A 53 6.97 17.16 -1.02
CA GLU A 53 7.11 18.23 -0.03
C GLU A 53 7.50 19.56 -0.68
N GLU A 54 8.46 19.54 -1.61
CA GLU A 54 8.86 20.71 -2.40
C GLU A 54 7.67 21.30 -3.17
N ILE A 55 6.85 20.45 -3.80
CA ILE A 55 5.68 20.88 -4.57
C ILE A 55 4.60 21.46 -3.65
N ILE A 56 4.35 20.88 -2.48
CA ILE A 56 3.33 21.38 -1.53
C ILE A 56 3.72 22.74 -0.94
N LYS A 57 5.01 23.01 -0.71
CA LYS A 57 5.47 24.32 -0.23
C LYS A 57 5.06 25.47 -1.15
N THR A 58 4.91 25.20 -2.45
CA THR A 58 4.47 26.20 -3.45
C THR A 58 2.97 26.15 -3.76
N ASN A 59 2.25 25.14 -3.28
CA ASN A 59 0.82 24.92 -3.53
C ASN A 59 0.08 24.76 -2.20
N ALA A 60 -0.13 25.87 -1.49
CA ALA A 60 -0.81 25.88 -0.20
C ALA A 60 -2.21 25.22 -0.27
N ASP A 61 -2.62 24.58 0.83
CA ASP A 61 -3.92 23.89 0.98
C ASP A 61 -4.22 22.81 -0.09
N SER A 62 -3.17 22.27 -0.72
CA SER A 62 -3.26 21.16 -1.66
C SER A 62 -2.75 19.86 -1.06
N ARG A 63 -3.16 18.74 -1.63
CA ARG A 63 -2.69 17.39 -1.29
C ARG A 63 -2.49 16.59 -2.56
N PHE A 64 -1.65 15.56 -2.53
CA PHE A 64 -1.57 14.63 -3.64
C PHE A 64 -2.71 13.62 -3.58
N ILE A 65 -3.25 13.24 -4.73
CA ILE A 65 -4.09 12.06 -4.90
C ILE A 65 -3.43 11.11 -5.90
N PHE A 66 -3.37 9.83 -5.55
CA PHE A 66 -2.92 8.75 -6.43
C PHE A 66 -4.09 7.87 -6.83
N SER A 67 -4.30 7.73 -8.12
CA SER A 67 -5.45 7.03 -8.71
C SER A 67 -5.03 6.23 -9.94
N ALA A 68 -5.90 5.32 -10.37
CA ALA A 68 -5.77 4.62 -11.63
C ALA A 68 -6.97 4.96 -12.52
N SER A 69 -6.73 5.17 -13.80
CA SER A 69 -7.79 5.41 -14.79
C SER A 69 -7.71 4.39 -15.91
N GLY A 70 -8.86 4.05 -16.50
CA GLY A 70 -8.90 3.13 -17.65
C GLY A 70 -8.00 3.63 -18.78
N GLY A 71 -7.08 2.77 -19.23
CA GLY A 71 -6.17 3.02 -20.34
C GLY A 71 -6.65 2.36 -21.64
N GLY A 72 -5.69 1.95 -22.47
CA GLY A 72 -5.95 1.19 -23.71
C GLY A 72 -6.43 -0.25 -23.47
N CYS A 73 -6.41 -1.10 -24.51
CA CYS A 73 -7.17 -2.37 -24.64
C CYS A 73 -7.32 -3.29 -23.41
N SER A 74 -6.43 -3.30 -22.41
CA SER A 74 -6.63 -4.09 -21.17
C SER A 74 -5.90 -3.52 -19.94
N GLY A 75 -5.51 -2.24 -19.94
CA GLY A 75 -4.62 -1.67 -18.92
C GLY A 75 -5.16 -0.42 -18.23
N PHE A 76 -4.45 0.03 -17.20
CA PHE A 76 -4.73 1.25 -16.44
C PHE A 76 -3.54 2.21 -16.50
N ASN A 77 -3.84 3.50 -16.47
CA ASN A 77 -2.83 4.55 -16.34
C ASN A 77 -2.76 5.01 -14.89
N TYR A 78 -1.54 5.18 -14.39
CA TYR A 78 -1.31 5.86 -13.13
C TYR A 78 -1.63 7.34 -13.25
N ASP A 79 -2.26 7.92 -12.24
CA ASP A 79 -2.53 9.35 -12.16
C ASP A 79 -2.21 9.87 -10.76
N LEU A 80 -1.14 10.67 -10.68
CA LEU A 80 -0.70 11.40 -9.50
C LEU A 80 -0.87 12.89 -9.75
N ARG A 81 -1.75 13.53 -8.99
CA ARG A 81 -2.09 14.95 -9.19
C ARG A 81 -2.37 15.67 -7.87
N LEU A 82 -2.36 16.99 -7.91
CA LEU A 82 -2.78 17.82 -6.78
C LEU A 82 -4.30 17.99 -6.74
N ILE A 83 -4.88 17.89 -5.55
CA ILE A 83 -6.25 18.26 -5.24
C ILE A 83 -6.27 19.36 -4.18
N ASN A 84 -7.18 20.31 -4.34
CA ASN A 84 -7.38 21.38 -3.35
C ASN A 84 -8.19 20.87 -2.15
N LYS A 85 -8.23 21.70 -1.10
CA LYS A 85 -8.99 21.42 0.13
C LYS A 85 -10.45 21.07 -0.13
N GLU A 86 -11.16 21.82 -0.98
CA GLU A 86 -12.58 21.59 -1.27
C GLU A 86 -12.83 20.20 -1.87
N LYS A 87 -12.07 19.81 -2.90
CA LYS A 87 -12.17 18.48 -3.51
C LYS A 87 -11.88 17.37 -2.51
N PHE A 88 -10.89 17.57 -1.64
CA PHE A 88 -10.57 16.61 -0.59
C PHE A 88 -11.72 16.46 0.41
N GLU A 89 -12.28 17.55 0.93
CA GLU A 89 -13.38 17.49 1.92
C GLU A 89 -14.66 16.86 1.33
N ASN A 90 -14.97 17.17 0.07
CA ASN A 90 -16.08 16.56 -0.65
C ASN A 90 -15.89 15.05 -0.79
N MET A 91 -14.67 14.63 -1.18
CA MET A 91 -14.31 13.22 -1.27
C MET A 91 -14.35 12.53 0.09
N HIS A 92 -13.80 13.18 1.12
CA HIS A 92 -13.80 12.69 2.50
C HIS A 92 -15.21 12.48 3.04
N THR A 93 -16.11 13.42 2.79
CA THR A 93 -17.52 13.31 3.17
C THR A 93 -18.25 12.22 2.39
N LEU A 94 -18.00 12.12 1.08
CA LEU A 94 -18.65 11.14 0.20
C LEU A 94 -18.27 9.71 0.59
N TYR A 95 -16.98 9.48 0.86
CA TYR A 95 -16.46 8.15 1.13
C TYR A 95 -16.53 7.75 2.59
N ASN A 96 -16.39 8.64 3.59
CA ASN A 96 -16.42 8.22 5.01
C ASN A 96 -17.67 7.45 5.44
N ASN A 97 -18.79 7.60 4.73
CA ASN A 97 -20.02 6.86 5.00
C ASN A 97 -20.04 5.44 4.37
N LYS A 98 -19.08 5.09 3.49
CA LYS A 98 -19.05 3.83 2.72
C LYS A 98 -17.68 3.13 2.73
N PHE A 99 -16.60 3.88 2.62
CA PHE A 99 -15.22 3.39 2.48
C PHE A 99 -14.26 4.27 3.29
N LYS A 100 -13.32 3.63 4.00
CA LYS A 100 -12.27 4.36 4.70
C LYS A 100 -11.26 4.90 3.68
N LEU A 101 -10.97 6.19 3.73
CA LEU A 101 -9.92 6.79 2.90
C LEU A 101 -8.53 6.43 3.43
N THR A 102 -7.69 5.90 2.54
CA THR A 102 -6.28 5.67 2.82
C THR A 102 -5.49 6.95 2.55
N ILE A 103 -4.83 7.45 3.60
CA ILE A 103 -4.02 8.67 3.56
C ILE A 103 -2.64 8.35 4.13
N MET A 104 -1.62 8.44 3.29
CA MET A 104 -0.21 8.32 3.66
C MET A 104 0.34 9.71 3.97
N ARG A 105 1.22 9.82 4.96
CA ARG A 105 1.75 11.10 5.45
C ARG A 105 3.25 11.04 5.67
N LYS A 106 3.93 12.11 5.30
CA LYS A 106 5.30 12.41 5.73
C LYS A 106 5.43 13.91 5.88
N ASN A 107 5.95 14.36 7.03
CA ASN A 107 6.04 15.78 7.39
C ASN A 107 4.69 16.50 7.21
N ASN A 108 4.66 17.58 6.44
CA ASN A 108 3.45 18.37 6.14
C ASN A 108 2.81 17.98 4.79
N THR A 109 3.12 16.80 4.26
CA THR A 109 2.65 16.32 2.97
C THR A 109 1.75 15.11 3.14
N GLU A 110 0.60 15.15 2.48
CA GLU A 110 -0.39 14.07 2.47
C GLU A 110 -0.56 13.53 1.05
N LEU A 111 -0.51 12.20 0.93
CA LEU A 111 -0.84 11.44 -0.27
C LEU A 111 -2.13 10.64 -0.01
N VAL A 112 -3.18 10.97 -0.74
CA VAL A 112 -4.47 10.30 -0.66
C VAL A 112 -4.54 9.23 -1.74
N ILE A 113 -4.93 8.02 -1.38
CA ILE A 113 -5.18 6.96 -2.36
C ILE A 113 -6.67 7.02 -2.74
N ASP A 114 -6.96 7.06 -4.04
CA ASP A 114 -8.33 7.03 -4.53
C ASP A 114 -9.01 5.69 -4.15
N PRO A 115 -10.12 5.71 -3.40
CA PRO A 115 -10.76 4.48 -2.92
C PRO A 115 -11.23 3.53 -4.01
N VAL A 116 -11.57 4.05 -5.19
CA VAL A 116 -12.04 3.21 -6.32
C VAL A 116 -10.88 2.47 -6.96
N SER A 117 -9.69 3.07 -6.91
CA SER A 117 -8.46 2.58 -7.53
C SER A 117 -7.55 1.83 -6.57
N GLU A 118 -7.78 1.88 -5.25
CA GLU A 118 -6.87 1.38 -4.21
C GLU A 118 -6.43 -0.08 -4.42
N ILE A 119 -7.38 -0.96 -4.78
CA ILE A 119 -7.09 -2.37 -5.05
C ILE A 119 -6.17 -2.53 -6.26
N LEU A 120 -6.34 -1.72 -7.30
CA LEU A 120 -5.51 -1.76 -8.51
C LEU A 120 -4.11 -1.21 -8.25
N LEU A 121 -3.99 -0.26 -7.31
CA LEU A 121 -2.72 0.39 -6.96
C LEU A 121 -1.93 -0.39 -5.91
N THR A 122 -2.56 -1.34 -5.23
CA THR A 122 -1.95 -2.20 -4.22
C THR A 122 -0.67 -2.85 -4.75
N GLY A 123 0.40 -2.80 -3.96
CA GLY A 123 1.75 -3.25 -4.35
C GLY A 123 2.54 -2.26 -5.22
N THR A 124 1.98 -1.09 -5.56
CA THR A 124 2.71 -0.08 -6.33
C THR A 124 3.65 0.74 -5.46
N THR A 125 4.89 0.91 -5.91
CA THR A 125 5.84 1.87 -5.37
C THR A 125 5.82 3.15 -6.21
N VAL A 126 5.60 4.28 -5.54
CA VAL A 126 5.75 5.64 -6.10
C VAL A 126 7.16 6.13 -5.79
N ASP A 127 7.95 6.39 -6.83
CA ASP A 127 9.32 6.89 -6.73
C ASP A 127 9.48 8.19 -7.53
N TYR A 128 10.61 8.88 -7.36
CA TYR A 128 10.97 10.07 -8.09
C TYR A 128 12.40 9.99 -8.60
N MET A 129 12.54 10.04 -9.91
CA MET A 129 13.82 10.05 -10.60
C MET A 129 14.17 11.51 -10.94
N THR A 130 15.36 11.93 -10.54
CA THR A 130 15.95 13.22 -10.95
C THR A 130 16.75 13.06 -12.22
N GLU A 131 16.92 14.16 -12.96
CA GLU A 131 17.82 14.22 -14.10
C GLU A 131 19.26 13.85 -13.71
N ASP A 132 19.92 13.11 -14.59
CA ASP A 132 21.32 12.75 -14.49
C ASP A 132 21.91 12.67 -15.90
N TYR A 133 22.35 13.83 -16.37
CA TYR A 133 22.93 14.00 -17.70
C TYR A 133 24.17 13.11 -17.94
N LYS A 134 24.89 12.72 -16.87
CA LYS A 134 26.06 11.85 -16.99
C LYS A 134 25.65 10.41 -17.30
N ASN A 135 24.50 9.99 -16.80
CA ASN A 135 23.91 8.67 -17.05
C ASN A 135 22.83 8.70 -18.15
N GLY A 136 22.72 9.80 -18.91
CA GLY A 136 21.79 9.92 -20.04
C GLY A 136 20.32 10.09 -19.64
N ILE A 137 20.04 10.54 -18.41
CA ILE A 137 18.70 10.86 -17.94
C ILE A 137 18.50 12.37 -18.09
N PHE A 138 17.62 12.75 -19.01
CA PHE A 138 17.39 14.15 -19.40
C PHE A 138 16.08 14.74 -18.86
N GLU A 139 15.37 14.01 -18.00
CA GLU A 139 14.12 14.45 -17.41
C GLU A 139 14.03 14.04 -15.93
N SER A 140 13.29 14.82 -15.15
CA SER A 140 12.89 14.43 -13.79
C SER A 140 11.41 14.06 -13.79
N LYS A 141 11.05 12.91 -13.23
CA LYS A 141 9.66 12.44 -13.23
C LYS A 141 9.36 11.51 -12.07
N PHE A 142 8.08 11.43 -11.72
CA PHE A 142 7.58 10.34 -10.88
C PHE A 142 7.61 9.02 -11.67
N ILE A 143 8.00 7.96 -10.96
CA ILE A 143 8.08 6.60 -11.46
C ILE A 143 7.11 5.75 -10.66
N PHE A 144 6.39 4.86 -11.35
CA PHE A 144 5.44 3.95 -10.72
C PHE A 144 5.86 2.52 -11.05
N THR A 145 6.08 1.71 -10.03
CA THR A 145 6.51 0.31 -10.18
C THR A 145 5.55 -0.59 -9.40
N PRO A 146 4.70 -1.37 -10.08
CA PRO A 146 3.85 -2.35 -9.42
C PRO A 146 4.68 -3.53 -8.91
N ASP A 147 4.15 -4.22 -7.91
CA ASP A 147 4.60 -5.56 -7.57
C ASP A 147 4.42 -6.46 -8.80
N THR A 148 5.52 -7.08 -9.23
CA THR A 148 5.54 -7.98 -10.38
C THR A 148 4.64 -9.21 -10.19
N GLU A 149 4.26 -9.58 -8.97
CA GLU A 149 3.29 -10.65 -8.72
C GLU A 149 1.85 -10.20 -9.03
N LEU A 150 1.55 -8.89 -8.95
CA LEU A 150 0.19 -8.34 -9.09
C LEU A 150 -0.08 -7.67 -10.43
N ALA A 151 0.93 -7.04 -11.05
CA ALA A 151 0.76 -6.34 -12.32
C ALA A 151 2.07 -6.27 -13.12
N SER A 152 1.96 -5.93 -14.39
CA SER A 152 3.09 -5.65 -15.28
C SER A 152 3.07 -4.19 -15.75
N SER A 153 4.24 -3.54 -15.81
CA SER A 153 4.37 -2.18 -16.33
C SER A 153 4.51 -2.16 -17.85
N CYS A 154 3.99 -1.10 -18.48
CA CYS A 154 4.32 -0.75 -19.86
C CYS A 154 5.72 -0.14 -19.94
N GLY A 155 6.41 -0.26 -21.09
CA GLY A 155 7.78 0.20 -21.28
C GLY A 155 8.01 1.70 -21.05
N CYS A 156 6.97 2.53 -21.09
CA CYS A 156 7.03 3.96 -20.78
C CYS A 156 6.79 4.29 -19.29
N GLY A 157 6.41 3.31 -18.46
CA GLY A 157 6.25 3.46 -17.01
C GLY A 157 5.01 4.24 -16.54
N ILE A 158 4.12 4.67 -17.45
CA ILE A 158 2.91 5.44 -17.11
C ILE A 158 1.66 4.57 -16.94
N SER A 159 1.73 3.30 -17.36
CA SER A 159 0.60 2.38 -17.36
C SER A 159 1.00 0.99 -16.92
N PHE A 160 0.01 0.24 -16.46
CA PHE A 160 0.16 -1.12 -15.97
C PHE A 160 -1.03 -2.00 -16.36
N THR A 161 -0.80 -3.30 -16.38
CA THR A 161 -1.83 -4.32 -16.59
C THR A 161 -1.86 -5.22 -15.37
N PRO A 162 -2.96 -5.26 -14.60
CA PRO A 162 -3.15 -6.24 -13.54
C PRO A 162 -3.02 -7.66 -14.08
N LYS A 163 -2.43 -8.55 -13.29
CA LYS A 163 -2.39 -9.98 -13.60
C LYS A 163 -3.69 -10.64 -13.17
N ASP A 164 -4.14 -11.60 -13.98
CA ASP A 164 -5.29 -12.46 -13.69
C ASP A 164 -5.02 -13.45 -12.56
#